data_AF-A0A960PED1-F1
#
_entry.id   AF-A0A960PED1-F1
#
_cell.length_a   1.000
_cell.length_b   1.000
_cell.length_c   1.000
_cell.angle_alpha   90.00
_cell.angle_beta   90.00
_cell.angle_gamma   90.00
#
_symmetry.space_group_name_H-M   'P 1'
#
loop_
_entity.id
_entity.type
_entity.pdbx_description
1 polymer ?
#
loop_
_entity_poly.entity_id
_entity_poly.type
_entity_poly.pdbx_seq_one_letter_code
_entity_poly.pdbx_strand_id
1 'polypeptide(L)'
;MGRACLVGVLPLIWASAAFAQEAAISYPQTRRIEHYDDYHGTKVADPYRWLEDDVRESAEVRAWVEAENKVTSAYLDRIPQRETIRRRLTKLWDYEKYSSFFKEGGRYYFYKNDGLQNQYVLYVQDALDAQPEVLLDPNTWSADGTVALGAASFSQDGRYMAYAVNKSGSDWQTWKVLDIESRKTLDDEIEWAKFTTASWTRDGKGFFYGRYA
;
A
#
# COMPACT_ATOMS: atom_id res chain seq x y z
N MET A 1 63.95 -5.30 54.34
CA MET A 1 63.40 -5.85 53.07
C MET A 1 61.89 -5.98 53.24
N GLY A 2 61.16 -4.95 52.80
CA GLY A 2 59.71 -4.84 52.99
C GLY A 2 58.93 -5.61 51.93
N ARG A 3 57.89 -6.33 52.36
CA ARG A 3 56.83 -6.83 51.48
C ARG A 3 55.55 -6.09 51.88
N ALA A 4 55.20 -5.07 51.10
CA ALA A 4 53.90 -4.41 51.19
C ALA A 4 52.87 -5.30 50.49
N CYS A 5 51.90 -5.83 51.24
CA CYS A 5 50.67 -6.39 50.68
C CYS A 5 49.70 -5.24 50.39
N LEU A 6 49.52 -4.90 49.11
CA LEU A 6 48.46 -4.00 48.65
C LEU A 6 47.14 -4.79 48.61
N VAL A 7 46.26 -4.54 49.57
CA VAL A 7 44.86 -4.98 49.52
C VAL A 7 44.12 -4.03 48.59
N GLY A 8 43.87 -4.46 47.36
CA GLY A 8 43.06 -3.72 46.40
C GLY A 8 41.58 -3.85 46.73
N VAL A 9 40.94 -2.77 47.17
CA VAL A 9 39.49 -2.68 47.29
C VAL A 9 38.92 -2.33 45.91
N LEU A 10 38.26 -3.28 45.25
CA LEU A 10 37.47 -3.00 44.05
C LEU A 10 36.17 -2.29 44.47
N PRO A 11 35.86 -1.09 43.96
CA PRO A 11 34.56 -0.50 44.15
C PRO A 11 33.54 -1.22 43.25
N LEU A 12 32.52 -1.82 43.87
CA LEU A 12 31.35 -2.35 43.18
C LEU A 12 30.59 -1.16 42.56
N ILE A 13 30.74 -0.97 41.25
CA ILE A 13 29.92 -0.02 40.50
C ILE A 13 28.54 -0.65 40.35
N TRP A 14 27.61 -0.24 41.23
CA TRP A 14 26.19 -0.48 41.01
C TRP A 14 25.74 0.36 39.82
N ALA A 15 25.65 -0.27 38.64
CA ALA A 15 24.93 0.31 37.52
C ALA A 15 23.45 0.35 37.90
N SER A 16 22.96 1.52 38.32
CA SER A 16 21.54 1.77 38.43
C SER A 16 20.94 1.68 37.01
N ALA A 17 20.22 0.60 36.75
CA ALA A 17 19.33 0.55 35.60
C ALA A 17 18.26 1.63 35.83
N ALA A 18 18.43 2.79 35.21
CA ALA A 18 17.38 3.79 35.11
C ALA A 18 16.26 3.16 34.27
N PHE A 19 15.25 2.60 34.93
CA PHE A 19 13.98 2.34 34.29
C PHE A 19 13.45 3.69 33.82
N ALA A 20 13.41 3.91 32.52
CA ALA A 20 12.78 5.08 31.94
C ALA A 20 11.31 5.06 32.39
N GLN A 21 10.92 6.01 33.23
CA GLN A 21 9.52 6.26 33.53
C GLN A 21 8.86 6.64 32.21
N GLU A 22 7.97 5.78 31.70
CA GLU A 22 7.28 6.02 30.45
C GLU A 22 6.40 7.28 30.63
N ALA A 23 6.76 8.36 29.92
CA ALA A 23 6.02 9.61 30.03
C ALA A 23 4.58 9.36 29.57
N ALA A 24 3.60 9.74 30.41
CA ALA A 24 2.19 9.59 30.10
C ALA A 24 1.86 10.24 28.74
N ILE A 25 1.19 9.49 27.86
CA ILE A 25 0.78 9.98 26.55
C ILE A 25 -0.41 10.93 26.75
N SER A 26 -0.29 12.15 26.22
CA SER A 26 -1.39 13.10 26.17
C SER A 26 -2.14 12.92 24.86
N TYR A 27 -3.34 12.33 24.94
CA TYR A 27 -4.18 12.11 23.76
C TYR A 27 -4.90 13.40 23.31
N PRO A 28 -5.21 13.54 22.01
CA PRO A 28 -6.07 14.61 21.52
C PRO A 28 -7.44 14.57 22.19
N GLN A 29 -8.00 15.75 22.47
CA GLN A 29 -9.37 15.84 22.96
C GLN A 29 -10.32 15.42 21.84
N THR A 30 -11.15 14.40 22.11
CA THR A 30 -12.18 13.94 21.18
C THR A 30 -13.53 14.30 21.78
N ARG A 31 -14.21 15.29 21.19
CA ARG A 31 -15.52 15.72 21.71
C ARG A 31 -16.52 14.58 21.61
N ARG A 32 -17.39 14.51 22.62
CA ARG A 32 -18.52 13.58 22.65
C ARG A 32 -19.79 14.35 22.30
N ILE A 33 -20.65 13.76 21.48
CA ILE A 33 -22.00 14.25 21.25
C ILE A 33 -23.04 13.35 21.88
N GLU A 34 -24.23 13.90 22.10
CA GLU A 34 -25.39 13.10 22.46
C GLU A 34 -26.07 12.58 21.20
N HIS A 35 -25.54 11.48 20.65
CA HIS A 35 -26.15 10.74 19.55
C HIS A 35 -26.54 9.33 20.02
N TYR A 36 -27.76 8.92 19.70
CA TYR A 36 -28.27 7.59 19.99
C TYR A 36 -29.08 7.08 18.80
N ASP A 37 -28.83 5.83 18.41
CA ASP A 37 -29.71 5.10 17.50
C ASP A 37 -30.62 4.18 18.32
N ASP A 38 -31.85 3.96 17.84
CA ASP A 38 -32.79 3.00 18.44
C ASP A 38 -32.82 1.72 17.61
N TYR A 39 -32.38 0.63 18.22
CA TYR A 39 -32.46 -0.70 17.62
C TYR A 39 -33.49 -1.53 18.37
N HIS A 40 -34.69 -1.61 17.80
CA HIS A 40 -35.80 -2.41 18.32
C HIS A 40 -36.20 -2.08 19.77
N GLY A 41 -36.21 -0.79 20.13
CA GLY A 41 -36.53 -0.28 21.47
C GLY A 41 -35.33 -0.16 22.41
N THR A 42 -34.14 -0.56 21.97
CA THR A 42 -32.89 -0.40 22.73
C THR A 42 -32.09 0.78 22.18
N LYS A 43 -31.88 1.81 23.01
CA LYS A 43 -31.03 2.96 22.66
C LYS A 43 -29.55 2.60 22.76
N VAL A 44 -28.80 2.82 21.68
CA VAL A 44 -27.35 2.61 21.61
C VAL A 44 -26.68 3.95 21.35
N ALA A 45 -25.78 4.36 22.25
CA ALA A 45 -25.07 5.63 22.15
C ALA A 45 -23.89 5.53 21.17
N ASP A 46 -23.74 6.52 20.30
CA ASP A 46 -22.58 6.69 19.44
C ASP A 46 -22.02 8.12 19.59
N PRO A 47 -21.29 8.40 20.68
CA PRO A 47 -20.84 9.75 21.01
C PRO A 47 -19.81 10.32 20.02
N TYR A 48 -19.33 9.51 19.07
CA TYR A 48 -18.32 9.90 18.09
C TYR A 48 -18.81 9.78 16.65
N ARG A 49 -20.14 9.70 16.41
CA ARG A 49 -20.77 9.71 15.08
C ARG A 49 -20.22 10.80 14.15
N TRP A 50 -19.80 11.94 14.69
CA TRP A 50 -19.19 13.02 13.91
C TRP A 50 -17.85 12.63 13.23
N LEU A 51 -17.16 11.59 13.69
CA LEU A 51 -15.95 11.05 13.05
C LEU A 51 -16.27 10.17 11.82
N GLU A 52 -17.54 9.86 11.55
CA GLU A 52 -17.95 9.17 10.32
C GLU A 52 -17.92 10.09 9.09
N ASP A 53 -17.88 11.42 9.28
CA ASP A 53 -17.75 12.37 8.18
C ASP A 53 -16.43 12.17 7.44
N ASP A 54 -16.46 12.37 6.12
CA ASP A 54 -15.28 12.21 5.29
C ASP A 54 -14.17 13.20 5.70
N VAL A 55 -12.99 12.68 6.05
CA VAL A 55 -11.79 13.47 6.40
C VAL A 55 -11.37 14.46 5.29
N ARG A 56 -11.76 14.20 4.05
CA ARG A 56 -11.50 15.06 2.89
C ARG A 56 -12.43 16.27 2.86
N GLU A 57 -13.60 16.19 3.48
CA GLU A 57 -14.62 17.24 3.46
C GLU A 57 -14.74 17.94 4.83
N SER A 58 -14.71 17.19 5.92
CA SER A 58 -14.84 17.72 7.28
C SER A 58 -13.50 18.24 7.81
N ALA A 59 -13.43 19.56 7.98
CA ALA A 59 -12.26 20.21 8.58
C ALA A 59 -12.01 19.76 10.03
N GLU A 60 -13.08 19.41 10.75
CA GLU A 60 -12.98 18.94 12.14
C GLU A 60 -12.39 17.53 12.22
N VAL A 61 -12.89 16.59 11.39
CA VAL A 61 -12.34 15.23 11.32
C VAL A 61 -10.89 15.27 10.85
N ARG A 62 -10.57 16.11 9.86
CA ARG A 62 -9.18 16.30 9.40
C ARG A 62 -8.26 16.77 10.53
N ALA A 63 -8.68 17.79 11.29
CA ALA A 63 -7.90 18.29 12.42
C ALA A 63 -7.70 17.21 13.51
N TRP A 64 -8.72 16.39 13.75
CA TRP A 64 -8.63 15.27 14.68
C TRP A 64 -7.62 14.20 14.20
N VAL A 65 -7.72 13.76 12.94
CA VAL A 65 -6.78 12.79 12.34
C VAL A 65 -5.34 13.31 12.39
N GLU A 66 -5.12 14.59 12.08
CA GLU A 66 -3.81 15.22 12.19
C GLU A 66 -3.28 15.23 13.63
N ALA A 67 -4.13 15.48 14.62
CA ALA A 67 -3.74 15.46 16.03
C ALA A 67 -3.35 14.05 16.50
N GLU A 68 -4.10 13.03 16.11
CA GLU A 68 -3.78 11.63 16.41
C GLU A 68 -2.47 11.18 15.74
N ASN A 69 -2.27 11.56 14.47
CA ASN A 69 -1.03 11.27 13.75
C ASN A 69 0.19 11.94 14.39
N LYS A 70 0.04 13.14 14.98
CA LYS A 70 1.12 13.82 15.71
C LYS A 70 1.51 13.07 16.97
N VAL A 71 0.54 12.62 17.77
CA VAL A 71 0.82 11.82 18.98
C VAL A 71 1.50 10.50 18.61
N THR A 72 0.97 9.82 17.58
CA THR A 72 1.51 8.54 17.11
C THR A 72 2.94 8.69 16.57
N SER A 73 3.17 9.67 15.69
CA SER A 73 4.50 9.91 15.11
C SER A 73 5.51 10.28 16.20
N ALA A 74 5.13 11.18 17.13
CA ALA A 74 6.00 11.57 18.24
C ALA A 74 6.36 10.39 19.17
N TYR A 75 5.46 9.42 19.34
CA TYR A 75 5.77 8.19 20.06
C TYR A 75 6.73 7.30 19.26
N LEU A 76 6.41 7.02 17.99
CA LEU A 76 7.21 6.13 17.13
C LEU A 76 8.62 6.69 16.85
N ASP A 77 8.78 8.00 16.76
CA ASP A 77 10.08 8.68 16.53
C ASP A 77 11.04 8.52 17.72
N ARG A 78 10.52 8.26 18.93
CA ARG A 78 11.34 8.05 20.13
C ARG A 78 11.94 6.66 20.22
N ILE A 79 11.48 5.70 19.41
CA ILE A 79 11.91 4.31 19.45
C ILE A 79 13.32 4.20 18.81
N PRO A 80 14.39 3.98 19.58
CA PRO A 80 15.77 4.05 19.04
C PRO A 80 16.05 3.01 17.95
N GLN A 81 15.35 1.88 17.97
CA GLN A 81 15.54 0.78 17.04
C GLN A 81 14.79 0.98 15.71
N ARG A 82 13.86 1.95 15.59
CA ARG A 82 12.98 2.10 14.42
C ARG A 82 13.77 2.19 13.12
N GLU A 83 14.81 3.02 13.12
CA GLU A 83 15.65 3.23 11.94
C GLU A 83 16.51 1.99 11.61
N THR A 84 17.00 1.27 12.63
CA THR A 84 17.71 -0.01 12.42
C THR A 84 16.79 -1.08 11.83
N ILE A 85 15.55 -1.18 12.32
CA ILE A 85 14.53 -2.09 11.81
C ILE A 85 14.20 -1.72 10.36
N ARG A 86 13.96 -0.44 10.07
CA ARG A 86 13.68 0.06 8.70
C ARG A 86 14.79 -0.36 7.74
N ARG A 87 16.06 -0.07 8.05
CA ARG A 87 17.20 -0.48 7.20
C ARG A 87 17.30 -2.00 7.04
N ARG A 88 17.06 -2.76 8.10
CA ARG A 88 17.13 -4.23 8.03
C ARG A 88 16.03 -4.78 7.12
N LEU A 89 14.80 -4.28 7.25
CA LEU A 89 13.69 -4.66 6.39
C LEU A 89 13.95 -4.26 4.93
N THR A 90 14.38 -3.02 4.66
CA THR A 90 14.75 -2.58 3.31
C THR A 90 15.81 -3.49 2.69
N LYS A 91 16.89 -3.80 3.43
CA LYS A 91 17.94 -4.71 2.93
C LYS A 91 17.44 -6.13 2.66
N LEU A 92 16.51 -6.64 3.46
CA LEU A 92 15.93 -7.97 3.25
C LEU A 92 14.91 -7.99 2.10
N TRP A 93 14.29 -6.84 1.81
CA TRP A 93 13.32 -6.69 0.75
C TRP A 93 13.97 -6.43 -0.62
N ASP A 94 15.20 -5.91 -0.64
CA ASP A 94 15.95 -5.53 -1.85
C ASP A 94 16.56 -6.74 -2.57
N TYR A 95 15.71 -7.47 -3.29
CA TYR A 95 16.08 -8.56 -4.19
C TYR A 95 15.11 -8.62 -5.37
N GLU A 96 15.54 -9.14 -6.52
CA GLU A 96 14.65 -9.28 -7.67
C GLU A 96 13.51 -10.26 -7.38
N LYS A 97 12.29 -9.87 -7.75
CA LYS A 97 11.07 -10.66 -7.56
C LYS A 97 10.37 -10.85 -8.89
N TYR A 98 9.96 -12.08 -9.16
CA TYR A 98 9.20 -12.46 -10.35
C TYR A 98 7.90 -13.14 -9.93
N SER A 99 6.81 -12.88 -10.65
CA SER A 99 5.63 -13.74 -10.60
C SER A 99 5.87 -15.03 -11.38
N SER A 100 4.93 -15.97 -11.28
CA SER A 100 4.80 -17.02 -12.28
C SER A 100 4.52 -16.41 -13.66
N PHE A 101 5.05 -17.04 -14.70
CA PHE A 101 4.73 -16.70 -16.08
C PHE A 101 3.30 -17.18 -16.40
N PHE A 102 2.59 -16.38 -17.19
CA PHE A 102 1.30 -16.75 -17.75
C PHE A 102 1.28 -16.49 -19.26
N LYS A 103 0.48 -17.24 -20.00
CA LYS A 103 0.46 -17.19 -21.47
C LYS A 103 -0.90 -16.72 -21.95
N GLU A 104 -0.90 -15.66 -22.76
CA GLU A 104 -2.11 -15.08 -23.36
C GLU A 104 -1.81 -14.70 -24.80
N GLY A 105 -2.74 -14.92 -25.74
CA GLY A 105 -2.55 -14.44 -27.11
C GLY A 105 -1.29 -14.94 -27.83
N GLY A 106 -0.73 -16.08 -27.40
CA GLY A 106 0.51 -16.63 -27.94
C GLY A 106 1.82 -16.10 -27.30
N ARG A 107 1.77 -15.07 -26.45
CA ARG A 107 2.92 -14.48 -25.76
C ARG A 107 2.95 -14.85 -24.27
N TYR A 108 4.11 -14.68 -23.63
CA TYR A 108 4.26 -14.88 -22.19
C TYR A 108 4.38 -13.54 -21.47
N TYR A 109 3.79 -13.49 -20.29
CA TYR A 109 3.74 -12.31 -19.44
C TYR A 109 4.14 -12.67 -18.02
N PHE A 110 4.70 -11.72 -17.31
CA PHE A 110 5.06 -11.86 -15.91
C PHE A 110 5.25 -10.49 -15.27
N TYR A 111 5.09 -10.43 -13.95
CA TYR A 111 5.40 -9.26 -13.16
C TYR A 111 6.80 -9.36 -12.61
N LYS A 112 7.56 -8.26 -12.68
CA LYS A 112 8.90 -8.15 -12.09
C LYS A 112 9.01 -6.90 -11.21
N ASN A 113 9.77 -7.02 -10.13
CA ASN A 113 10.22 -5.92 -9.30
C ASN A 113 11.73 -6.07 -9.07
N ASP A 114 12.50 -5.03 -9.31
CA ASP A 114 13.97 -5.06 -9.23
C ASP A 114 14.53 -5.11 -7.78
N GLY A 115 13.67 -4.90 -6.78
CA GLY A 115 14.07 -4.85 -5.39
C GLY A 115 13.14 -3.97 -4.58
N LEU A 116 13.16 -2.67 -4.90
CA LEU A 116 12.54 -1.61 -4.09
C LEU A 116 11.61 -0.71 -4.89
N GLN A 117 11.29 -1.05 -6.15
CA GLN A 117 10.21 -0.39 -6.88
C GLN A 117 8.91 -0.41 -6.08
N ASN A 118 8.15 0.70 -6.12
CA ASN A 118 6.88 0.83 -5.41
C ASN A 118 5.83 -0.15 -5.97
N GLN A 119 5.79 -0.32 -7.28
CA GLN A 119 4.87 -1.20 -7.99
C GLN A 119 5.64 -2.20 -8.86
N TYR A 120 5.09 -3.41 -9.01
CA TYR A 120 5.60 -4.37 -9.98
C TYR A 120 5.35 -3.87 -11.41
N VAL A 121 6.30 -4.14 -12.30
CA VAL A 121 6.23 -3.84 -13.73
C VAL A 121 5.77 -5.08 -14.48
N LEU A 122 4.84 -4.93 -15.42
CA LEU A 122 4.36 -6.00 -16.28
C LEU A 122 5.26 -6.11 -17.52
N TYR A 123 5.85 -7.28 -17.72
CA TYR A 123 6.69 -7.61 -18.86
C TYR A 123 5.97 -8.56 -19.84
N VAL A 124 6.43 -8.56 -21.08
CA VAL A 124 6.03 -9.52 -22.13
C VAL A 124 7.24 -10.07 -22.86
N GLN A 125 7.14 -11.31 -23.34
CA GLN A 125 8.15 -11.97 -24.16
C GLN A 125 7.49 -12.97 -25.13
N ASP A 126 8.02 -13.10 -26.35
CA ASP A 126 7.45 -13.99 -27.38
C ASP A 126 7.72 -15.48 -27.11
N ALA A 127 8.80 -15.80 -26.41
CA ALA A 127 9.17 -17.15 -25.98
C ALA A 127 9.71 -17.14 -24.55
N LEU A 128 9.78 -18.30 -23.89
CA LEU A 128 10.23 -18.40 -22.49
C LEU A 128 11.69 -17.97 -22.27
N ASP A 129 12.50 -18.08 -23.31
CA ASP A 129 13.92 -17.74 -23.38
C ASP A 129 14.20 -16.44 -24.16
N ALA A 130 13.16 -15.76 -24.65
CA ALA A 130 13.31 -14.49 -25.34
C ALA A 130 13.63 -13.35 -24.35
N GLN A 131 14.28 -12.29 -24.85
CA GLN A 131 14.53 -11.07 -24.08
C GLN A 131 13.18 -10.44 -23.65
N PRO A 132 12.94 -10.18 -22.36
CA PRO A 132 11.69 -9.58 -21.91
C PRO A 132 11.65 -8.08 -22.18
N GLU A 133 10.47 -7.58 -22.54
CA GLU A 133 10.20 -6.16 -22.77
C GLU A 133 9.15 -5.65 -21.77
N VAL A 134 9.28 -4.40 -21.34
CA VAL A 134 8.26 -3.74 -20.51
C VAL A 134 7.00 -3.56 -21.35
N LEU A 135 5.88 -4.10 -20.87
CA LEU A 135 4.55 -3.82 -21.43
C LEU A 135 3.89 -2.65 -20.71
N LEU A 136 3.96 -2.63 -19.38
CA LEU A 136 3.30 -1.61 -18.57
C LEU A 136 4.07 -1.36 -17.26
N ASP A 137 4.40 -0.10 -16.98
CA ASP A 137 5.09 0.32 -15.76
C ASP A 137 4.23 1.28 -14.92
N PRO A 138 3.58 0.78 -13.84
CA PRO A 138 2.76 1.61 -12.96
C PRO A 138 3.54 2.66 -12.17
N ASN A 139 4.86 2.51 -12.02
CA ASN A 139 5.68 3.49 -11.31
C ASN A 139 5.73 4.84 -12.04
N THR A 140 5.36 4.89 -13.33
CA THR A 140 5.26 6.12 -14.11
C THR A 140 3.97 6.91 -13.87
N TRP A 141 2.97 6.32 -13.19
CA TRP A 141 1.63 6.91 -13.06
C TRP A 141 1.48 7.86 -11.87
N SER A 142 2.41 7.82 -10.91
CA SER A 142 2.39 8.69 -9.73
C SER A 142 3.79 8.86 -9.15
N ALA A 143 4.09 10.06 -8.65
CA ALA A 143 5.39 10.37 -8.07
C ALA A 143 5.69 9.59 -6.78
N ASP A 144 4.65 9.21 -6.04
CA ASP A 144 4.74 8.49 -4.76
C ASP A 144 4.44 6.99 -4.89
N GLY A 145 4.16 6.50 -6.11
CA GLY A 145 3.83 5.10 -6.37
C GLY A 145 2.47 4.66 -5.82
N THR A 146 1.56 5.57 -5.50
CA THR A 146 0.24 5.25 -4.95
C THR A 146 -0.82 4.88 -6.00
N VAL A 147 -0.46 4.95 -7.29
CA VAL A 147 -1.31 4.47 -8.38
C VAL A 147 -0.81 3.10 -8.83
N ALA A 148 -1.66 2.09 -8.67
CA ALA A 148 -1.32 0.69 -8.88
C ALA A 148 -2.05 0.11 -10.10
N LEU A 149 -1.40 -0.87 -10.74
CA LEU A 149 -2.05 -1.77 -11.67
C LEU A 149 -2.87 -2.79 -10.87
N GLY A 150 -4.19 -2.79 -11.11
CA GLY A 150 -5.10 -3.78 -10.58
C GLY A 150 -5.10 -5.06 -11.44
N ALA A 151 -6.27 -5.50 -11.84
CA ALA A 151 -6.42 -6.66 -12.72
C ALA A 151 -6.02 -6.32 -14.17
N ALA A 152 -5.49 -7.31 -14.89
CA ALA A 152 -5.26 -7.28 -16.33
C ALA A 152 -6.01 -8.45 -16.98
N SER A 153 -6.57 -8.23 -18.16
CA SER A 153 -7.33 -9.22 -18.92
C SER A 153 -7.10 -9.05 -20.41
N PHE A 154 -6.89 -10.14 -21.12
CA PHE A 154 -6.41 -10.15 -22.49
C PHE A 154 -7.51 -10.60 -23.45
N SER A 155 -7.57 -9.98 -24.63
CA SER A 155 -8.43 -10.45 -25.71
C SER A 155 -7.93 -11.82 -26.21
N GLN A 156 -8.86 -12.64 -26.71
CA GLN A 156 -8.57 -14.02 -27.11
C GLN A 156 -7.47 -14.12 -28.20
N ASP A 157 -7.40 -13.12 -29.07
CA ASP A 157 -6.43 -12.99 -30.16
C ASP A 157 -5.09 -12.38 -29.72
N GLY A 158 -4.96 -11.92 -28.47
CA GLY A 158 -3.73 -11.32 -27.95
C GLY A 158 -3.46 -9.89 -28.40
N ARG A 159 -4.44 -9.24 -29.06
CA ARG A 159 -4.26 -7.87 -29.56
C ARG A 159 -4.39 -6.83 -28.45
N TYR A 160 -5.37 -7.01 -27.56
CA TYR A 160 -5.73 -6.03 -26.55
C TYR A 160 -5.54 -6.55 -25.14
N MET A 161 -5.17 -5.65 -24.23
CA MET A 161 -5.19 -5.86 -22.79
C MET A 161 -6.06 -4.79 -22.14
N ALA A 162 -7.16 -5.20 -21.52
CA ALA A 162 -7.88 -4.36 -20.58
C ALA A 162 -7.15 -4.41 -19.23
N TYR A 163 -6.90 -3.27 -18.60
CA TYR A 163 -6.25 -3.20 -17.30
C TYR A 163 -6.91 -2.18 -16.37
N ALA A 164 -6.99 -2.52 -15.09
CA ALA A 164 -7.53 -1.65 -14.05
C ALA A 164 -6.43 -0.76 -13.45
N VAL A 165 -6.76 0.51 -13.24
CA VAL A 165 -5.94 1.47 -12.51
C VAL A 165 -6.63 1.79 -11.19
N ASN A 166 -5.93 1.55 -10.08
CA ASN A 166 -6.42 1.84 -8.73
C ASN A 166 -5.61 2.99 -8.14
N LYS A 167 -6.27 4.03 -7.61
CA LYS A 167 -5.60 5.21 -7.04
C LYS A 167 -5.67 5.18 -5.51
N SER A 168 -4.53 5.42 -4.87
CA SER A 168 -4.42 5.62 -3.41
C SER A 168 -5.03 4.50 -2.57
N GLY A 169 -4.94 3.26 -3.06
CA GLY A 169 -5.47 2.07 -2.36
C GLY A 169 -7.00 1.95 -2.34
N SER A 170 -7.73 2.79 -3.08
CA SER A 170 -9.18 2.69 -3.21
C SER A 170 -9.59 1.42 -3.97
N ASP A 171 -10.74 0.84 -3.61
CA ASP A 171 -11.38 -0.22 -4.39
C ASP A 171 -11.95 0.28 -5.73
N TRP A 172 -12.09 1.59 -5.90
CA TRP A 172 -12.51 2.17 -7.17
C TRP A 172 -11.43 1.95 -8.22
N GLN A 173 -11.87 1.43 -9.36
CA GLN A 173 -11.03 1.07 -10.49
C GLN A 173 -11.45 1.92 -11.69
N THR A 174 -10.45 2.31 -12.47
CA THR A 174 -10.68 2.80 -13.83
C THR A 174 -10.08 1.80 -14.80
N TRP A 175 -10.92 1.18 -15.63
CA TRP A 175 -10.43 0.25 -16.66
C TRP A 175 -10.04 1.02 -17.92
N LYS A 176 -8.87 0.69 -18.47
CA LYS A 176 -8.34 1.21 -19.72
C LYS A 176 -7.97 0.05 -20.64
N VAL A 177 -7.82 0.33 -21.93
CA VAL A 177 -7.45 -0.68 -22.94
C VAL A 177 -6.10 -0.32 -23.56
N LEU A 178 -5.21 -1.31 -23.67
CA LEU A 178 -3.90 -1.22 -24.31
C LEU A 178 -3.90 -2.08 -25.58
N ASP A 179 -3.49 -1.52 -26.71
CA ASP A 179 -3.11 -2.29 -27.89
C ASP A 179 -1.65 -2.77 -27.71
N ILE A 180 -1.48 -4.09 -27.63
CA ILE A 180 -0.23 -4.72 -27.19
C ILE A 180 0.87 -4.59 -28.25
N GLU A 181 0.51 -4.61 -29.53
CA GLU A 181 1.46 -4.50 -30.64
C GLU A 181 2.04 -3.08 -30.74
N SER A 182 1.17 -2.07 -30.73
CA SER A 182 1.59 -0.68 -30.83
C SER A 182 2.08 -0.08 -29.51
N ARG A 183 1.86 -0.77 -28.38
CA ARG A 183 2.16 -0.31 -27.01
C ARG A 183 1.40 0.97 -26.64
N LYS A 184 0.24 1.22 -27.26
CA LYS A 184 -0.56 2.43 -27.03
C LYS A 184 -1.82 2.12 -26.24
N THR A 185 -2.03 2.89 -25.18
CA THR A 185 -3.33 2.93 -24.50
C THR A 185 -4.33 3.63 -25.41
N LEU A 186 -5.48 3.00 -25.63
CA LEU A 186 -6.60 3.54 -26.40
C LEU A 186 -7.37 4.59 -25.57
N ASP A 187 -8.28 5.30 -26.22
CA ASP A 187 -9.10 6.33 -25.59
C ASP A 187 -10.21 5.75 -24.69
N ASP A 188 -10.43 4.43 -24.74
CA ASP A 188 -11.43 3.73 -23.95
C ASP A 188 -11.11 3.78 -22.45
N GLU A 189 -12.01 4.42 -21.68
CA GLU A 189 -11.91 4.54 -20.23
C GLU A 189 -13.27 4.24 -19.58
N ILE A 190 -13.25 3.33 -18.61
CA ILE A 190 -14.45 2.92 -17.85
C ILE A 190 -14.21 3.25 -16.38
N GLU A 191 -14.80 4.35 -15.95
CA GLU A 191 -14.80 4.79 -14.56
C GLU A 191 -15.91 4.09 -13.74
N TRP A 192 -15.85 4.28 -12.43
CA TRP A 192 -16.84 3.80 -11.46
C TRP A 192 -16.97 2.27 -11.42
N ALA A 193 -15.93 1.57 -11.86
CA ALA A 193 -15.83 0.12 -11.70
C ALA A 193 -15.33 -0.21 -10.29
N LYS A 194 -15.86 -1.28 -9.71
CA LYS A 194 -15.43 -1.80 -8.41
C LYS A 194 -15.82 -3.28 -8.32
N PHE A 195 -14.89 -4.12 -7.88
CA PHE A 195 -15.07 -5.58 -7.76
C PHE A 195 -15.56 -6.27 -9.05
N THR A 196 -14.96 -5.91 -10.20
CA THR A 196 -15.26 -6.50 -11.50
C THR A 196 -14.00 -6.98 -12.21
N THR A 197 -14.16 -7.88 -13.17
CA THR A 197 -13.16 -8.19 -14.19
C THR A 197 -13.60 -7.62 -15.55
N ALA A 198 -12.68 -7.56 -16.50
CA ALA A 198 -12.98 -7.36 -17.92
C ALA A 198 -13.03 -8.73 -18.62
N SER A 199 -14.22 -9.22 -18.94
CA SER A 199 -14.39 -10.53 -19.59
C SER A 199 -14.59 -10.37 -21.10
N TRP A 200 -13.53 -10.60 -21.88
CA TRP A 200 -13.52 -10.41 -23.33
C TRP A 200 -14.47 -11.34 -24.07
N THR A 201 -15.15 -10.81 -25.10
CA THR A 201 -15.86 -11.61 -26.09
C THR A 201 -14.86 -12.36 -26.95
N ARG A 202 -15.26 -13.53 -27.46
CA ARG A 202 -14.39 -14.36 -28.31
C ARG A 202 -13.93 -13.68 -29.60
N ASP A 203 -14.71 -12.74 -30.11
CA ASP A 203 -14.37 -11.97 -31.31
C ASP A 203 -13.50 -10.73 -31.03
N GLY A 204 -13.11 -10.50 -29.78
CA GLY A 204 -12.18 -9.43 -29.38
C GLY A 204 -12.74 -8.02 -29.52
N LYS A 205 -14.03 -7.84 -29.81
CA LYS A 205 -14.64 -6.53 -30.05
C LYS A 205 -15.03 -5.77 -28.79
N GLY A 206 -15.02 -6.44 -27.63
CA GLY A 206 -15.32 -5.81 -26.35
C GLY A 206 -15.27 -6.80 -25.21
N PHE A 207 -15.65 -6.35 -24.02
CA PHE A 207 -15.69 -7.16 -22.81
C PHE A 207 -16.86 -6.76 -21.90
N PHE A 208 -17.31 -7.72 -21.09
CA PHE A 208 -18.28 -7.48 -20.03
C PHE A 208 -17.58 -6.98 -18.77
N TYR A 209 -18.22 -6.06 -18.05
CA TYR A 209 -17.78 -5.50 -16.77
C TYR A 209 -18.98 -5.04 -15.93
N GLY A 210 -18.77 -4.85 -14.63
CA GLY A 210 -19.71 -4.21 -13.70
C GLY A 210 -19.22 -2.84 -13.26
N ARG A 211 -20.13 -1.87 -13.15
CA ARG A 211 -19.85 -0.54 -12.59
C ARG A 211 -21.04 0.01 -11.82
N TYR A 212 -20.79 1.00 -10.99
CA TYR A 212 -21.83 1.77 -10.31
C TYR A 212 -22.19 2.99 -11.17
N ALA A 213 -23.47 3.38 -11.11
CA ALA A 213 -24.04 4.51 -11.84
C ALA A 213 -24.24 5.72 -10.92
#